data_AF-A0A7C2K2S0-F1
#
_entry.id   AF-A0A7C2K2S0-F1
#
_cell.length_a   1.000
_cell.length_b   1.000
_cell.length_c   1.000
_cell.angle_alpha   90.00
_cell.angle_beta   90.00
_cell.angle_gamma   90.00
#
_symmetry.space_group_name_H-M   'P 1'
#
loop_
_entity.id
_entity.type
_entity.pdbx_description
1 polymer ?
#
loop_
_entity_poly.entity_id
_entity_poly.type
_entity_poly.pdbx_seq_one_letter_code
_entity_poly.pdbx_strand_id
1 'polypeptide(L)'
;MDQPPTHPLPRRVAWFAPWTWRRRSWFALLPVLLLVAYPLSIGPAVLLLAHDWLNFEVFRSAYYPLLWVSDHSDALGKVLDWYVAQCSTGRIILWRDGMYIIDTLDSLDP
;
A
#
# COMPACT_ATOMS: atom_id res chain seq x y z
N MET A 1 42.11 25.44 -59.20
CA MET A 1 40.73 24.91 -59.08
C MET A 1 40.81 23.81 -58.03
N ASP A 2 40.60 24.18 -56.78
CA ASP A 2 40.72 23.27 -55.64
C ASP A 2 39.35 22.65 -55.36
N GLN A 3 39.25 21.33 -55.42
CA GLN A 3 38.06 20.62 -54.97
C GLN A 3 37.95 20.73 -53.45
N PRO A 4 36.76 21.03 -52.90
CA PRO A 4 36.58 21.08 -51.45
C PRO A 4 36.67 19.67 -50.85
N PRO A 5 37.31 19.50 -49.68
CA PRO A 5 37.43 18.20 -49.04
C PRO A 5 36.06 17.71 -48.54
N THR A 6 35.59 16.61 -49.11
CA THR A 6 34.43 15.87 -48.63
C THR A 6 34.84 15.02 -47.42
N HIS A 7 34.89 15.62 -46.24
CA HIS A 7 34.94 14.86 -45.00
C HIS A 7 33.53 14.32 -44.68
N PRO A 8 33.32 12.99 -44.61
CA PRO A 8 32.06 12.45 -44.11
C PRO A 8 31.95 12.77 -42.62
N LEU A 9 30.92 13.54 -42.24
CA LEU A 9 30.60 13.77 -40.83
C LEU A 9 30.45 12.42 -40.11
N PRO A 10 31.04 12.24 -38.92
CA PRO A 10 30.87 11.01 -38.16
C PRO A 10 29.41 10.84 -37.75
N ARG A 11 28.70 10.01 -38.51
CA ARG A 11 27.36 9.52 -38.26
C ARG A 11 27.41 8.54 -37.08
N ARG A 12 27.39 9.03 -35.83
CA ARG A 12 27.20 8.18 -34.63
C ARG A 12 26.97 9.01 -33.35
N VAL A 13 25.82 9.68 -33.29
CA VAL A 13 25.20 10.03 -31.99
C VAL A 13 23.68 9.87 -32.09
N ALA A 14 23.22 8.66 -32.40
CA ALA A 14 22.04 8.16 -31.71
C ALA A 14 22.56 7.52 -30.41
N TRP A 15 21.76 7.48 -29.34
CA TRP A 15 21.75 6.46 -28.27
C TRP A 15 21.44 6.97 -26.86
N PHE A 16 21.11 8.24 -26.66
CA PHE A 16 20.32 8.63 -25.48
C PHE A 16 18.89 8.93 -25.91
N ALA A 17 18.11 7.86 -26.08
CA ALA A 17 16.65 7.95 -26.06
C ALA A 17 16.22 8.04 -24.58
N PRO A 18 15.82 9.22 -24.05
CA PRO A 18 15.45 9.38 -22.63
C PRO A 18 14.12 8.67 -22.30
N TRP A 19 13.42 8.22 -23.33
CA TRP A 19 12.05 7.71 -23.26
C TRP A 19 11.93 6.30 -22.64
N THR A 20 12.94 5.45 -22.75
CA THR A 20 12.91 4.08 -22.17
C THR A 20 13.20 4.05 -20.67
N TRP A 21 13.85 5.10 -20.14
CA TRP A 21 14.07 5.26 -18.70
C TRP A 21 12.76 5.49 -17.94
N ARG A 22 11.81 6.20 -18.53
CA ARG A 22 10.51 6.49 -17.89
C ARG A 22 9.73 5.22 -17.59
N ARG A 23 9.71 4.22 -18.49
CA ARG A 23 8.97 2.95 -18.29
C ARG A 23 9.59 2.03 -17.24
N ARG A 24 10.93 1.96 -17.15
CA ARG A 24 11.62 1.13 -16.14
C ARG A 24 11.41 1.65 -14.72
N SER A 25 11.36 2.97 -14.52
CA SER A 25 11.09 3.56 -13.20
C SER A 25 9.71 3.21 -12.66
N TRP A 26 8.69 3.08 -13.50
CA TRP A 26 7.34 2.69 -13.06
C TRP A 26 7.29 1.29 -12.47
N PHE A 27 8.06 0.34 -13.03
CA PHE A 27 8.12 -1.03 -12.48
C PHE A 27 8.79 -1.08 -11.11
N ALA A 28 9.73 -0.18 -10.80
CA ALA A 28 10.32 -0.08 -9.47
C ALA A 28 9.41 0.63 -8.46
N LEU A 29 8.57 1.57 -8.92
CA LEU A 29 7.61 2.28 -8.07
C LEU A 29 6.40 1.43 -7.72
N LEU A 30 5.96 0.53 -8.61
CA LEU A 30 4.79 -0.31 -8.40
C LEU A 30 4.85 -1.18 -7.14
N PRO A 31 5.94 -1.91 -6.81
CA PRO A 31 6.00 -2.67 -5.56
C PRO A 31 6.03 -1.77 -4.32
N VAL A 32 6.67 -0.60 -4.39
CA VAL A 32 6.67 0.37 -3.29
C VAL A 32 5.26 0.92 -3.07
N LEU A 33 4.58 1.27 -4.15
CA LEU A 33 3.19 1.71 -4.12
C LEU A 33 2.29 0.63 -3.52
N LEU A 34 2.45 -0.64 -3.93
CA LEU A 34 1.69 -1.76 -3.37
C LEU A 34 2.00 -1.97 -1.89
N LEU A 35 3.28 -1.90 -1.48
CA LEU A 35 3.68 -2.04 -0.08
C LEU A 35 3.09 -0.97 0.83
N VAL A 36 2.87 0.24 0.33
CA VAL A 36 2.23 1.33 1.08
C VAL A 36 0.71 1.28 0.96
N ALA A 37 0.18 1.05 -0.24
CA ALA A 37 -1.26 1.01 -0.49
C ALA A 37 -1.94 -0.19 0.20
N TYR A 38 -1.23 -1.31 0.34
CA TYR A 38 -1.74 -2.50 0.99
C TYR A 38 -2.14 -2.27 2.45
N PRO A 39 -1.27 -1.80 3.37
CA PRO A 39 -1.68 -1.46 4.73
C PRO A 39 -2.67 -0.29 4.76
N LEU A 40 -2.57 0.67 3.84
CA LEU A 40 -3.54 1.78 3.75
C LEU A 40 -4.96 1.28 3.40
N SER A 41 -5.06 0.18 2.64
CA SER A 41 -6.36 -0.37 2.23
C SER A 41 -7.14 -1.04 3.37
N ILE A 42 -6.51 -1.31 4.52
CA ILE A 42 -7.20 -1.98 5.63
C ILE A 42 -8.32 -1.13 6.22
N GLY A 43 -8.19 0.21 6.23
CA GLY A 43 -9.22 1.11 6.76
C GLY A 43 -10.56 0.98 6.02
N PRO A 44 -10.59 1.14 4.68
CA PRO A 44 -11.78 0.87 3.89
C PRO A 44 -12.29 -0.57 4.02
N ALA A 45 -11.39 -1.57 4.11
CA ALA A 45 -11.79 -2.96 4.25
C ALA A 45 -12.49 -3.25 5.60
N VAL A 46 -12.03 -2.62 6.67
CA VAL A 46 -12.67 -2.63 8.00
C VAL A 46 -14.06 -1.99 7.94
N LEU A 47 -14.23 -0.87 7.22
CA LEU A 47 -15.55 -0.26 7.03
C LEU A 47 -16.50 -1.22 6.30
N LEU A 48 -16.03 -1.91 5.26
CA LEU A 48 -16.82 -2.90 4.53
C LEU A 48 -17.18 -4.11 5.41
N LEU A 49 -16.26 -4.54 6.28
CA LEU A 49 -16.50 -5.59 7.26
C LEU A 49 -17.57 -5.15 8.28
N ALA A 50 -17.51 -3.91 8.77
CA ALA A 50 -18.47 -3.37 9.72
C ALA A 50 -19.90 -3.19 9.16
N HIS A 51 -20.04 -3.06 7.84
CA HIS A 51 -21.31 -3.00 7.12
C HIS A 51 -21.83 -4.38 6.67
N ASP A 52 -21.19 -5.48 7.08
CA ASP A 52 -21.49 -6.86 6.66
C ASP A 52 -21.38 -7.08 5.13
N TRP A 53 -20.62 -6.23 4.43
CA TRP A 53 -20.37 -6.37 2.98
C TRP A 53 -19.17 -7.25 2.67
N LEU A 54 -18.27 -7.45 3.64
CA LEU A 54 -17.09 -8.26 3.53
C LEU A 54 -17.12 -9.38 4.58
N ASN A 55 -16.90 -10.63 4.15
CA ASN A 55 -16.82 -11.75 5.07
C ASN A 55 -15.56 -11.65 5.94
N PHE A 56 -15.71 -11.94 7.24
CA PHE A 56 -14.61 -11.94 8.20
C PHE A 56 -13.46 -12.87 7.78
N GLU A 57 -13.76 -14.05 7.25
CA GLU A 57 -12.73 -15.00 6.79
C GLU A 57 -11.95 -14.47 5.60
N VAL A 58 -12.62 -13.80 4.67
CA VAL A 58 -11.99 -13.17 3.50
C VAL A 58 -11.09 -12.03 3.96
N PHE A 59 -11.59 -11.16 4.83
CA PHE A 59 -10.80 -10.08 5.42
C PHE A 59 -9.55 -10.62 6.14
N ARG A 60 -9.72 -11.60 7.04
CA ARG A 60 -8.62 -12.19 7.81
C ARG A 60 -7.59 -12.82 6.89
N SER A 61 -8.00 -13.57 5.88
CA SER A 61 -7.06 -14.20 4.93
C SER A 61 -6.31 -13.16 4.08
N ALA A 62 -7.00 -12.11 3.63
CA ALA A 62 -6.42 -11.06 2.81
C ALA A 62 -5.40 -10.22 3.56
N TYR A 63 -5.65 -9.92 4.85
CA TYR A 63 -4.78 -9.08 5.69
C TYR A 63 -3.92 -9.87 6.68
N TYR A 64 -3.90 -11.20 6.60
CA TYR A 64 -3.16 -12.07 7.54
C TYR A 64 -1.70 -11.66 7.77
N PRO A 65 -0.90 -11.32 6.74
CA PRO A 65 0.49 -10.91 6.96
C PRO A 65 0.61 -9.64 7.81
N LEU A 66 -0.29 -8.67 7.61
CA LEU A 66 -0.27 -7.41 8.36
C LEU A 66 -0.68 -7.66 9.81
N LEU A 67 -1.71 -8.49 10.00
CA LEU A 67 -2.21 -8.95 11.28
C LEU A 67 -1.16 -9.70 12.10
N TRP A 68 -0.47 -10.62 11.44
CA TRP A 68 0.61 -11.37 12.06
C TRP A 68 1.73 -10.45 12.52
N VAL A 69 2.13 -9.47 11.69
CA VAL A 69 3.17 -8.50 12.07
C VAL A 69 2.71 -7.60 13.22
N SER A 70 1.45 -7.15 13.23
CA SER A 70 0.93 -6.34 14.35
C SER A 70 0.89 -7.11 15.66
N ASP A 71 0.64 -8.42 15.61
CA ASP A 71 0.64 -9.30 16.79
C ASP A 71 2.06 -9.51 17.37
N HIS A 72 3.09 -9.43 16.52
CA HIS A 72 4.49 -9.61 16.92
C HIS A 72 5.22 -8.29 17.19
N SER A 73 4.54 -7.15 17.08
CA SER A 73 5.14 -5.81 17.25
C SER A 73 4.14 -4.84 17.86
N ASP A 74 4.28 -4.57 19.15
CA ASP A 74 3.44 -3.63 19.91
C ASP A 74 3.34 -2.25 19.24
N ALA A 75 4.43 -1.77 18.64
CA ALA A 75 4.45 -0.49 17.97
C ALA A 75 3.56 -0.49 16.72
N LEU A 76 3.61 -1.57 15.92
CA LEU A 76 2.77 -1.71 14.73
C LEU A 76 1.32 -1.99 15.10
N GLY A 77 1.06 -2.79 16.14
CA GLY A 77 -0.27 -2.99 16.69
C GLY A 77 -0.94 -1.68 17.06
N LYS A 78 -0.26 -0.83 17.86
CA LYS A 78 -0.79 0.49 18.26
C LYS A 78 -1.07 1.43 17.08
N VAL A 79 -0.18 1.44 16.08
CA VAL A 79 -0.37 2.27 14.87
C VAL A 79 -1.55 1.76 14.05
N LEU A 80 -1.69 0.44 13.91
CA LEU A 80 -2.78 -0.19 13.19
C LEU A 80 -4.13 0.07 13.89
N ASP A 81 -4.18 -0.10 15.21
CA ASP A 81 -5.36 0.19 16.02
C ASP A 81 -5.77 1.66 15.91
N TRP A 82 -4.82 2.59 16.01
CA TRP A 82 -5.07 4.02 15.82
C TRP A 82 -5.64 4.30 14.42
N TYR A 83 -5.03 3.73 13.38
CA TYR A 83 -5.45 3.96 12.00
C TYR A 83 -6.86 3.43 11.73
N VAL A 84 -7.12 2.20 12.18
CA VAL A 84 -8.43 1.56 12.07
C VAL A 84 -9.49 2.38 12.82
N ALA A 85 -9.21 2.81 14.06
CA ALA A 85 -10.11 3.64 14.85
C ALA A 85 -10.45 4.98 14.20
N GLN A 86 -9.52 5.60 13.47
CA GLN A 86 -9.80 6.83 12.70
C GLN A 86 -10.73 6.55 11.50
N CYS A 87 -10.63 5.36 10.90
CA CYS A 87 -11.47 4.97 9.77
C CYS A 87 -12.86 4.49 10.20
N SER A 88 -12.98 3.84 11.36
CA SER A 88 -14.24 3.29 11.88
C SER A 88 -14.93 4.28 12.83
N THR A 89 -15.57 5.30 12.27
CA THR A 89 -16.31 6.31 13.06
C THR A 89 -17.40 5.64 13.91
N GLY A 90 -17.20 5.57 15.24
CA GLY A 90 -18.19 5.05 16.20
C GLY A 90 -18.12 3.54 16.51
N ARG A 91 -17.22 2.78 15.90
CA ARG A 91 -16.98 1.36 16.22
C ARG A 91 -15.49 1.11 16.36
N ILE A 92 -15.05 0.50 17.44
CA ILE A 92 -13.67 0.08 17.64
C ILE A 92 -13.54 -1.36 17.15
N ILE A 93 -12.63 -1.60 16.22
CA ILE A 93 -12.28 -2.94 15.79
C ILE A 93 -10.92 -3.27 16.39
N LEU A 94 -10.93 -3.88 17.58
CA LEU A 94 -9.73 -4.23 18.34
C LEU A 94 -9.26 -5.62 17.95
N TRP A 95 -8.00 -5.77 17.56
CA TRP A 95 -7.38 -7.08 17.47
C TRP A 95 -6.91 -7.49 18.87
N ARG A 96 -7.55 -8.50 19.45
CA ARG A 96 -7.17 -9.07 20.75
C ARG A 96 -7.16 -10.59 20.65
N ASP A 97 -6.06 -11.21 21.09
CA ASP A 97 -5.94 -12.68 21.19
C ASP A 97 -6.26 -13.44 19.88
N GLY A 98 -5.92 -12.88 18.72
CA GLY A 98 -6.16 -13.51 17.42
C GLY A 98 -7.57 -13.32 16.84
N MET A 99 -8.36 -12.41 17.40
CA MET A 99 -9.72 -12.09 16.93
C MET A 99 -9.95 -10.59 16.87
N TYR A 100 -10.69 -10.13 15.86
CA TYR A 100 -11.20 -8.76 15.85
C TYR A 100 -12.50 -8.69 16.63
N ILE A 101 -12.52 -7.91 17.71
CA ILE A 101 -13.71 -7.57 18.46
C ILE A 101 -14.22 -6.26 17.88
N ILE A 102 -15.40 -6.30 17.26
CA ILE A 102 -16.12 -5.10 16.82
C ILE A 102 -16.95 -4.65 18.01
N ASP A 103 -16.52 -3.60 18.70
CA ASP A 103 -17.26 -3.00 19.80
C ASP A 103 -17.74 -1.59 19.40
N THR A 104 -18.90 -1.18 19.86
CA THR A 104 -19.40 0.19 19.63
C THR A 104 -18.77 1.12 20.66
N LEU A 105 -18.32 2.31 20.26
CA LEU A 105 -17.73 3.29 21.21
C LEU A 105 -18.67 3.61 22.39
N ASP A 106 -19.98 3.42 22.22
CA ASP A 106 -21.01 3.59 23.25
C ASP A 106 -20.95 2.56 24.40
N SER A 107 -20.19 1.46 24.27
CA SER A 107 -20.06 0.42 25.32
C SER A 107 -18.85 0.62 26.25
N LEU A 108 -18.01 1.63 25.97
CA LEU A 108 -16.76 1.91 26.68
C LEU A 108 -16.83 3.14 27.61
N ASP A 109 -18.00 3.78 27.72
CA ASP A 109 -18.25 4.72 28.82
C ASP A 109 -18.54 3.93 30.11
N PRO A 110 -17.75 4.14 31.19
CA PRO A 110 -17.89 3.42 32.47
C PRO A 110 -19.15 3.77 33.25
#